data_AF-A0A1V6Z354-F1
#
_entry.id   AF-A0A1V6Z354-F1
#
_cell.length_a   1.000
_cell.length_b   1.000
_cell.length_c   1.000
_cell.angle_alpha   90.00
_cell.angle_beta   90.00
_cell.angle_gamma   90.00
#
_symmetry.space_group_name_H-M   'P 1'
#
loop_
_entity.id
_entity.type
_entity.pdbx_description
1 polymer ?
#
loop_
_entity_poly.entity_id
_entity_poly.type
_entity_poly.pdbx_seq_one_letter_code
_entity_poly.pdbx_strand_id
1 'polypeptide(L)'
;AARWNFINFQTPTYSAIMMEYTTPPSYGSTTVNVGGIVKEGEVIYAGTTNSVAHTETGQDEGTDWPAPKSIKWEWSGKTTGNKALTAEVNGALGSRLDRIDVMAEVPGFIKSIAGSVAGTRPYIFQYSPQEKLSLKLKLGDEEITEEGTMFSESTFIS
;
A
#
# COMPACT_ATOMS: atom_id res chain seq x y z
N ALA A 1 6.97 -4.50 -11.12
CA ALA A 1 7.07 -5.26 -9.86
C ALA A 1 6.22 -6.52 -9.95
N ALA A 2 6.55 -7.58 -9.23
CA ALA A 2 5.71 -8.77 -9.08
C ALA A 2 4.58 -8.51 -8.06
N ARG A 3 4.87 -7.80 -6.97
CA ARG A 3 3.83 -7.33 -6.04
C ARG A 3 3.95 -5.83 -5.86
N TRP A 4 2.82 -5.16 -5.64
CA TRP A 4 2.76 -3.73 -5.36
C TRP A 4 1.71 -3.46 -4.29
N ASN A 5 2.06 -2.64 -3.30
CA ASN A 5 1.14 -2.06 -2.34
C ASN A 5 1.48 -0.57 -2.22
N PHE A 6 0.47 0.28 -2.31
CA PHE A 6 0.61 1.72 -2.10
C PHE A 6 -0.50 2.23 -1.19
N ILE A 7 -0.17 3.13 -0.27
CA ILE A 7 -1.14 3.88 0.53
C ILE A 7 -0.80 5.36 0.51
N ASN A 8 -1.85 6.16 0.37
CA ASN A 8 -1.88 7.57 0.71
C ASN A 8 -3.03 7.78 1.71
N PHE A 9 -2.70 8.04 2.97
CA PHE A 9 -3.64 8.22 4.06
C PHE A 9 -3.57 9.66 4.58
N GLN A 10 -4.72 10.32 4.69
CA GLN A 10 -4.81 11.73 5.06
C GLN A 10 -5.78 11.90 6.23
N THR A 11 -5.27 12.44 7.34
CA THR A 11 -6.05 12.88 8.49
C THR A 11 -6.02 14.41 8.57
N PRO A 12 -6.74 15.05 9.52
CA PRO A 12 -6.68 16.51 9.68
C PRO A 12 -5.27 17.05 9.91
N THR A 13 -4.39 16.32 10.59
CA THR A 13 -3.04 16.82 10.93
C THR A 13 -1.89 15.98 10.37
N TYR A 14 -2.16 14.76 9.88
CA TYR A 14 -1.13 13.83 9.38
C TYR A 14 -1.38 13.37 7.94
N SER A 15 -0.27 13.14 7.23
CA SER A 15 -0.24 12.35 6.00
C SER A 15 0.66 11.13 6.22
N ALA A 16 0.15 9.93 6.01
CA ALA A 16 0.92 8.69 6.08
C ALA A 16 0.95 8.01 4.70
N ILE A 17 2.15 7.78 4.17
CA ILE A 17 2.38 7.28 2.82
C ILE A 17 3.31 6.08 2.89
N MET A 18 3.03 5.05 2.09
CA MET A 18 3.90 3.89 1.94
C MET A 18 3.83 3.33 0.53
N MET A 19 4.96 2.85 0.04
CA MET A 19 5.07 2.07 -1.18
C MET A 19 5.92 0.83 -0.89
N GLU A 20 5.34 -0.33 -1.13
CA GLU A 20 6.00 -1.62 -1.04
C GLU A 20 5.89 -2.34 -2.37
N TYR A 21 7.00 -2.85 -2.88
CA TYR A 21 6.99 -3.66 -4.08
C TYR A 21 8.01 -4.78 -4.03
N THR A 22 7.68 -5.88 -4.71
CA THR A 22 8.60 -7.01 -4.86
C THR A 22 9.14 -7.03 -6.29
N THR A 23 10.46 -7.11 -6.45
CA THR A 23 11.07 -7.25 -7.78
C THR A 23 10.69 -8.59 -8.41
N PRO A 24 10.65 -8.71 -9.74
CA PRO A 24 10.39 -10.00 -10.39
C PRO A 24 11.54 -11.00 -10.14
N PRO A 25 11.32 -12.31 -10.38
CA PRO A 25 12.35 -13.34 -10.15
C PRO A 25 13.68 -13.08 -10.87
N SER A 26 13.64 -12.51 -12.07
CA SER A 26 14.84 -12.12 -12.84
C SER A 26 15.68 -11.03 -12.15
N TYR A 27 15.13 -10.34 -11.15
CA TYR A 27 15.78 -9.33 -10.33
C TYR A 27 15.80 -9.73 -8.84
N GLY A 28 15.76 -11.03 -8.54
CA GLY A 28 16.04 -11.58 -7.22
C GLY A 28 14.89 -11.57 -6.21
N SER A 29 13.64 -11.34 -6.63
CA SER A 29 12.45 -11.42 -5.76
C SER A 29 12.56 -10.64 -4.44
N THR A 30 13.18 -9.47 -4.49
CA THR A 30 13.46 -8.64 -3.32
C THR A 30 12.27 -7.72 -3.04
N THR A 31 11.80 -7.69 -1.80
CA THR A 31 10.81 -6.70 -1.35
C THR A 31 11.51 -5.42 -0.91
N VAL A 32 11.09 -4.32 -1.51
CA VAL A 32 11.51 -2.96 -1.17
C VAL A 32 10.31 -2.26 -0.55
N ASN A 33 10.52 -1.61 0.59
CA ASN A 33 9.49 -0.82 1.27
C ASN A 33 10.06 0.56 1.60
N VAL A 34 9.31 1.61 1.24
CA VAL A 34 9.58 3.00 1.61
C VAL A 34 8.31 3.61 2.17
N GLY A 35 8.43 4.34 3.27
CA GLY A 35 7.29 4.97 3.93
C GLY A 35 7.67 6.26 4.61
N GLY A 36 6.68 7.13 4.77
CA GLY A 36 6.84 8.43 5.41
C GLY A 36 5.58 8.86 6.15
N ILE A 37 5.77 9.65 7.21
CA ILE A 37 4.69 10.32 7.93
C ILE A 37 5.05 11.80 8.04
N VAL A 38 4.11 12.65 7.64
CA VAL A 38 4.20 14.11 7.72
C VAL A 38 3.17 14.60 8.72
N LYS A 39 3.54 15.55 9.56
CA LYS A 39 2.66 16.28 10.47
C LYS A 39 2.70 17.75 10.10
N GLU A 40 1.58 18.34 9.68
CA GLU A 40 1.47 19.78 9.40
C GLU A 40 2.59 20.36 8.49
N GLY A 41 3.04 19.59 7.49
CA GLY A 41 4.10 19.98 6.57
C GLY A 41 5.52 19.60 7.00
N GLU A 42 5.72 19.07 8.21
CA GLU A 42 7.00 18.55 8.69
C GLU A 42 7.08 17.03 8.56
N VAL A 43 8.17 16.52 7.95
CA VAL A 43 8.43 15.07 7.90
C VAL A 43 8.85 14.59 9.30
N ILE A 44 8.00 13.81 9.96
CA ILE A 44 8.30 13.23 11.28
C ILE A 44 8.86 11.81 11.18
N TYR A 45 8.67 11.14 10.04
CA TYR A 45 9.21 9.80 9.77
C TYR A 45 9.52 9.63 8.29
N ALA A 46 10.66 9.01 8.00
CA ALA A 46 11.00 8.45 6.69
C ALA A 46 11.84 7.19 6.92
N GLY A 47 11.43 6.05 6.37
CA GLY A 47 12.12 4.80 6.62
C GLY A 47 11.66 3.64 5.76
N THR A 48 12.36 2.52 5.91
CA THR A 48 12.19 1.30 5.11
C THR A 48 11.76 0.10 5.93
N THR A 49 11.60 0.26 7.25
CA THR A 49 11.23 -0.77 8.22
C THR A 49 9.71 -0.94 8.38
N ASN A 50 8.95 -0.51 7.38
CA ASN A 50 7.49 -0.59 7.36
C ASN A 50 7.04 -1.96 6.82
N SER A 51 5.78 -2.29 7.04
CA SER A 51 5.18 -3.52 6.53
C SER A 51 3.74 -3.33 6.08
N VAL A 52 3.33 -4.15 5.11
CA VAL A 52 1.96 -4.27 4.64
C VAL A 52 1.51 -5.72 4.72
N ALA A 53 0.32 -5.95 5.28
CA ALA A 53 -0.30 -7.26 5.31
C ALA A 53 -1.73 -7.19 4.76
N HIS A 54 -2.04 -8.01 3.75
CA HIS A 54 -3.41 -8.28 3.33
C HIS A 54 -4.02 -9.23 4.35
N THR A 55 -4.81 -8.70 5.29
CA THR A 55 -5.36 -9.45 6.42
C THR A 55 -6.55 -10.34 6.02
N GLU A 56 -7.18 -10.02 4.89
CA GLU A 56 -8.21 -10.85 4.27
C GLU A 56 -8.18 -10.62 2.76
N THR A 57 -8.37 -11.69 2.00
CA THR A 57 -8.48 -11.67 0.53
C THR A 57 -9.70 -12.45 0.11
N GLY A 58 -10.28 -12.10 -1.04
CA GLY A 58 -11.37 -12.86 -1.65
C GLY A 58 -11.26 -12.85 -3.17
N GLN A 59 -11.88 -13.84 -3.82
CA GLN A 59 -11.91 -13.89 -5.27
C GLN A 59 -12.57 -12.64 -5.84
N ASP A 60 -11.93 -12.08 -6.86
CA ASP A 60 -12.43 -10.93 -7.58
C ASP A 60 -13.45 -11.32 -8.68
N GLU A 61 -14.49 -10.52 -8.86
CA GLU A 61 -15.54 -10.84 -9.82
C GLU A 61 -15.02 -10.75 -11.27
N GLY A 62 -15.23 -11.83 -12.02
CA GLY A 62 -14.80 -11.94 -13.41
C GLY A 62 -13.30 -12.14 -13.61
N THR A 63 -12.54 -12.43 -12.54
CA THR A 63 -11.14 -12.84 -12.63
C THR A 63 -10.82 -13.94 -11.61
N ASP A 64 -9.62 -14.53 -11.71
CA ASP A 64 -9.14 -15.53 -10.75
C ASP A 64 -8.24 -14.92 -9.67
N TRP A 65 -8.21 -13.59 -9.55
CA TRP A 65 -7.29 -12.89 -8.64
C TRP A 65 -7.84 -12.77 -7.21
N PRO A 66 -7.04 -13.03 -6.16
CA PRO A 66 -7.43 -12.89 -4.77
C PRO A 66 -7.29 -11.44 -4.30
N ALA A 67 -8.22 -10.57 -4.68
CA ALA A 67 -8.21 -9.16 -4.30
C ALA A 67 -8.37 -8.97 -2.76
N PRO A 68 -7.73 -7.96 -2.16
CA PRO A 68 -7.76 -7.76 -0.73
C PRO A 68 -9.14 -7.23 -0.32
N LYS A 69 -9.61 -7.72 0.82
CA LYS A 69 -10.85 -7.29 1.49
C LYS A 69 -10.55 -6.46 2.73
N SER A 70 -9.43 -6.75 3.41
CA SER A 70 -8.89 -5.92 4.48
C SER A 70 -7.37 -5.87 4.39
N ILE A 71 -6.79 -4.81 4.96
CA ILE A 71 -5.37 -4.53 4.89
C ILE A 71 -4.88 -3.87 6.18
N LYS A 72 -3.65 -4.19 6.55
CA LYS A 72 -2.91 -3.59 7.65
C LYS A 72 -1.63 -2.96 7.13
N TRP A 73 -1.42 -1.69 7.45
CA TRP A 73 -0.23 -0.92 7.14
C TRP A 73 0.45 -0.52 8.43
N GLU A 74 1.75 -0.76 8.54
CA GLU A 74 2.51 -0.47 9.77
C GLU A 74 3.78 0.28 9.44
N TRP A 75 4.00 1.40 10.13
CA TRP A 75 5.27 2.13 10.12
C TRP A 75 5.95 1.90 11.47
N SER A 76 7.24 1.63 11.44
CA SER A 76 8.02 1.40 12.65
C SER A 76 9.41 1.97 12.48
N GLY A 77 9.87 2.77 13.45
CA GLY A 77 11.22 3.31 13.43
C GLY A 77 11.41 4.42 14.45
N LYS A 78 12.08 5.49 14.03
CA LYS A 78 12.34 6.65 14.88
C LYS A 78 11.97 7.94 14.15
N THR A 79 11.60 8.95 14.92
CA THR A 79 11.41 10.29 14.40
C THR A 79 12.74 10.95 14.05
N THR A 80 12.68 12.09 13.34
CA THR A 80 13.82 12.99 13.13
C THR A 80 14.50 13.39 14.45
N GLY A 81 13.73 13.49 15.54
CA GLY A 81 14.22 13.74 16.91
C GLY A 81 14.64 12.49 17.70
N ASN A 82 14.87 11.34 17.05
CA ASN A 82 15.27 10.07 17.67
C ASN A 82 14.27 9.45 18.67
N LYS A 83 13.01 9.91 18.71
CA LYS A 83 11.96 9.25 19.51
C LYS A 83 11.48 8.00 18.80
N ALA A 84 11.16 6.94 19.53
CA ALA A 84 10.53 5.76 18.94
C ALA A 84 9.19 6.12 18.31
N LEU A 85 8.92 5.59 17.12
CA LEU A 85 7.70 5.83 16.37
C LEU A 85 7.13 4.48 15.90
N THR A 86 5.84 4.26 16.17
CA THR A 86 5.07 3.19 15.53
C THR A 86 3.75 3.77 15.06
N ALA A 87 3.30 3.40 13.87
CA ALA A 87 1.99 3.80 13.36
C ALA A 87 1.28 2.64 12.68
N GLU A 88 -0.04 2.64 12.72
CA GLU A 88 -0.89 1.62 12.10
C GLU A 88 -2.11 2.25 11.42
N VAL A 89 -2.42 1.79 10.21
CA VAL A 89 -3.74 1.91 9.59
C VAL A 89 -4.23 0.50 9.28
N ASN A 90 -5.38 0.12 9.80
CA ASN A 90 -5.89 -1.25 9.71
C ASN A 90 -7.40 -1.24 9.53
N GLY A 91 -7.89 -2.00 8.55
CA GLY A 91 -9.33 -2.20 8.41
C GLY A 91 -9.76 -2.76 7.06
N ALA A 92 -11.08 -2.85 6.90
CA ALA A 92 -11.73 -3.30 5.68
C ALA A 92 -11.58 -2.25 4.57
N LEU A 93 -11.35 -2.73 3.35
CA LEU A 93 -11.23 -1.91 2.15
C LEU A 93 -12.58 -1.57 1.51
N GLY A 94 -13.64 -2.27 1.92
CA GLY A 94 -14.98 -2.11 1.36
C GLY A 94 -15.03 -2.44 -0.14
N SER A 95 -15.91 -1.74 -0.86
CA SER A 95 -15.99 -1.86 -2.31
C SER A 95 -14.76 -1.26 -2.98
N ARG A 96 -14.21 -2.00 -3.94
CA ARG A 96 -13.13 -1.50 -4.79
C ARG A 96 -13.59 -0.26 -5.56
N LEU A 97 -12.70 0.73 -5.67
CA LEU A 97 -12.90 1.92 -6.46
C LEU A 97 -12.73 1.63 -7.96
N ASP A 98 -11.60 1.00 -8.34
CA ASP A 98 -11.31 0.63 -9.73
C ASP A 98 -10.39 -0.59 -9.83
N ARG A 99 -10.37 -1.23 -11.00
CA ARG A 99 -9.46 -2.32 -11.39
C ARG A 99 -8.83 -2.00 -12.75
N ILE A 100 -7.56 -1.63 -12.72
CA ILE A 100 -6.81 -1.24 -13.92
C ILE A 100 -6.14 -2.47 -14.52
N ASP A 101 -6.40 -2.74 -15.81
CA ASP A 101 -5.65 -3.73 -16.61
C ASP A 101 -4.34 -3.10 -17.07
N VAL A 102 -3.23 -3.46 -16.44
CA VAL A 102 -1.92 -2.87 -16.77
C VAL A 102 -1.55 -3.14 -18.23
N MET A 103 -1.95 -4.28 -18.80
CA MET A 103 -1.64 -4.61 -20.19
C MET A 103 -2.52 -3.84 -21.18
N ALA A 104 -3.66 -3.31 -20.77
CA ALA A 104 -4.45 -2.39 -21.58
C ALA A 104 -3.77 -1.00 -21.68
N GLU A 105 -3.14 -0.55 -20.59
CA GLU A 105 -2.52 0.78 -20.50
C GLU A 105 -1.10 0.86 -21.10
N VAL A 106 -0.42 -0.27 -21.23
CA VAL A 106 0.97 -0.31 -21.73
C VAL A 106 1.02 -0.28 -23.27
N PRO A 107 1.85 0.59 -23.89
CA PRO A 107 2.04 0.63 -25.34
C PRO A 107 2.52 -0.70 -25.93
N GLY A 108 2.11 -1.01 -27.16
CA GLY A 108 2.33 -2.31 -27.79
C GLY A 108 3.78 -2.80 -27.86
N PHE A 109 4.75 -1.88 -28.00
CA PHE A 109 6.17 -2.25 -28.08
C PHE A 109 6.77 -2.70 -26.73
N ILE A 110 6.17 -2.33 -25.60
CA ILE A 110 6.60 -2.80 -24.26
C ILE A 110 6.01 -4.18 -23.96
N LYS A 111 4.88 -4.55 -24.57
CA LYS A 111 4.21 -5.86 -24.35
C LYS A 111 5.09 -7.05 -24.72
N SER A 112 5.99 -6.89 -25.69
CA SER A 112 6.95 -7.93 -26.09
C SER A 112 8.06 -8.17 -25.06
N ILE A 113 8.36 -7.19 -24.21
CA ILE A 113 9.37 -7.29 -23.13
C ILE A 113 8.74 -7.90 -21.87
N ALA A 114 7.43 -7.70 -21.67
CA ALA A 114 6.64 -8.30 -20.59
C ALA A 114 6.34 -9.81 -20.79
N GLY A 115 7.09 -10.50 -21.67
CA GLY A 115 6.75 -11.81 -22.24
C GLY A 115 6.45 -12.97 -21.28
N SER A 116 6.76 -12.85 -19.98
CA SER A 116 6.40 -13.85 -18.95
C SER A 116 5.06 -13.58 -18.24
N VAL A 117 4.49 -12.37 -18.39
CA VAL A 117 3.20 -11.95 -17.80
C VAL A 117 2.05 -12.01 -18.82
N ALA A 118 2.39 -12.37 -20.06
CA ALA A 118 1.47 -12.54 -21.18
C ALA A 118 0.55 -13.75 -20.94
N GLY A 119 -0.55 -13.53 -20.22
CA GLY A 119 -1.57 -14.53 -19.95
C GLY A 119 -2.31 -14.28 -18.63
N THR A 120 -1.63 -13.74 -17.62
CA THR A 120 -2.21 -13.55 -16.28
C THR A 120 -3.03 -12.26 -16.13
N ARG A 121 -2.87 -11.30 -17.07
CA ARG A 121 -3.52 -9.96 -17.03
C ARG A 121 -3.33 -9.29 -15.66
N PRO A 122 -2.15 -8.71 -15.40
CA PRO A 122 -1.88 -8.07 -14.13
C PRO A 122 -2.85 -6.90 -13.90
N TYR A 123 -3.53 -6.92 -12.76
CA TYR A 123 -4.47 -5.87 -12.36
C TYR A 123 -3.95 -5.07 -11.16
N ILE A 124 -4.15 -3.75 -11.21
CA ILE A 124 -4.02 -2.87 -10.05
C ILE A 124 -5.42 -2.66 -9.48
N PHE A 125 -5.63 -3.12 -8.25
CA PHE A 125 -6.86 -2.89 -7.49
C PHE A 125 -6.72 -1.60 -6.71
N GLN A 126 -7.63 -0.66 -6.91
CA GLN A 126 -7.65 0.63 -6.23
C GLN A 126 -8.80 0.70 -5.23
N TYR A 127 -8.55 1.27 -4.06
CA TYR A 127 -9.52 1.37 -2.97
C TYR A 127 -9.53 2.76 -2.34
N SER A 128 -10.73 3.22 -2.03
CA SER A 128 -10.98 4.40 -1.21
C SER A 128 -12.19 4.14 -0.31
N PRO A 129 -12.01 3.46 0.84
CA PRO A 129 -13.11 3.11 1.73
C PRO A 129 -13.93 4.35 2.10
N GLN A 130 -15.25 4.20 2.05
CA GLN A 130 -16.18 5.28 2.44
C GLN A 130 -16.27 5.41 3.96
N GLU A 131 -16.21 4.27 4.67
CA GLU A 131 -16.02 4.25 6.12
C GLU A 131 -14.58 4.69 6.43
N LYS A 132 -14.45 5.68 7.33
CA LYS A 132 -13.13 6.19 7.70
C LYS A 132 -12.37 5.14 8.50
N LEU A 133 -11.11 4.95 8.15
CA LEU A 133 -10.16 4.22 8.98
C LEU A 133 -9.44 5.20 9.91
N SER A 134 -8.72 4.67 10.89
CA SER A 134 -7.92 5.49 11.81
C SER A 134 -6.43 5.24 11.63
N LEU A 135 -5.66 6.32 11.64
CA LEU A 135 -4.22 6.29 11.90
C LEU A 135 -4.02 6.24 13.41
N LYS A 136 -3.48 5.13 13.92
CA LYS A 136 -3.02 5.00 15.30
C LYS A 136 -1.53 5.26 15.32
N LEU A 137 -1.08 6.33 15.97
CA LEU A 137 0.32 6.75 16.01
C LEU A 137 0.82 6.77 17.46
N LYS A 138 2.01 6.24 17.70
CA LYS A 138 2.72 6.32 18.97
C LYS A 138 4.05 7.01 18.77
N LEU A 139 4.31 8.06 19.53
CA LEU A 139 5.52 8.88 19.52
C LEU A 139 6.16 8.88 20.92
N GLY A 140 7.01 7.90 21.19
CA GLY A 140 7.47 7.63 22.56
C GLY A 140 6.30 7.20 23.45
N ASP A 141 5.96 8.03 24.44
CA ASP A 141 4.85 7.77 25.38
C ASP A 141 3.51 8.40 24.94
N GLU A 142 3.53 9.24 23.89
CA GLU A 142 2.34 9.89 23.35
C GLU A 142 1.62 8.93 22.39
N GLU A 143 0.31 8.75 22.58
CA GLU A 143 -0.55 7.98 21.70
C GLU A 143 -1.63 8.89 21.08
N ILE A 144 -1.77 8.79 19.77
CA ILE A 144 -2.63 9.63 18.94
C ILE A 144 -3.48 8.69 18.07
N THR A 145 -4.75 9.01 17.92
CA THR A 145 -5.63 8.33 16.97
C THR A 145 -6.43 9.37 16.22
N GLU A 146 -6.30 9.39 14.89
CA GLU A 146 -7.07 10.27 14.02
C GLU A 146 -7.73 9.49 12.89
N GLU A 147 -9.00 9.78 12.65
CA GLU A 147 -9.68 9.27 11.46
C GLU A 147 -9.22 10.00 10.21
N GLY A 148 -9.15 9.26 9.11
CA GLY A 148 -8.69 9.78 7.84
C GLY A 148 -9.33 9.13 6.63
N THR A 149 -9.02 9.69 5.48
CA THR A 149 -9.37 9.15 4.18
C THR A 149 -8.17 8.42 3.61
N MET A 150 -8.42 7.26 3.04
CA MET A 150 -7.41 6.44 2.40
C MET A 150 -7.64 6.39 0.90
N PHE A 151 -6.56 6.54 0.14
CA PHE A 151 -6.44 5.95 -1.18
C PHE A 151 -5.36 4.88 -1.12
N SER A 152 -5.62 3.70 -1.68
CA SER A 152 -4.64 2.63 -1.71
C SER A 152 -4.72 1.80 -2.98
N GLU A 153 -3.59 1.20 -3.33
CA GLU A 153 -3.47 0.29 -4.47
C GLU A 153 -2.87 -1.04 -4.01
N SER A 154 -3.26 -2.12 -4.67
CA SER A 154 -2.68 -3.44 -4.47
C SER A 154 -2.61 -4.20 -5.79
N THR A 155 -1.51 -4.91 -6.03
CA THR A 155 -1.31 -5.76 -7.21
C THR A 155 -0.75 -7.09 -6.76
N PHE A 156 -1.31 -8.15 -7.34
CA PHE A 156 -0.89 -9.53 -7.18
C PHE A 156 -0.32 -9.94 -8.52
N ILE A 157 0.98 -10.19 -8.59
CA ILE A 157 1.60 -10.93 -9.69
C ILE A 157 2.54 -11.92 -9.00
N SER A 158 2.02 -13.09 -8.66
CA SER A 158 2.82 -14.18 -8.09
C SER A 158 3.61 -14.90 -9.18
#